data_AF-A0A1H6BKI7-F1
#
_entry.id   AF-A0A1H6BKI7-F1
#
_cell.length_a   1.000
_cell.length_b   1.000
_cell.length_c   1.000
_cell.angle_alpha   90.00
_cell.angle_beta   90.00
_cell.angle_gamma   90.00
#
_symmetry.space_group_name_H-M   'P 1'
#
loop_
_entity.id
_entity.type
_entity.pdbx_description
1 polymer ?
#
loop_
_entity_poly.entity_id
_entity_poly.type
_entity_poly.pdbx_seq_one_letter_code
_entity_poly.pdbx_strand_id
1 'polypeptide(L)'
;MKKFLLLSFFSISFISFAQHFNSADYPKGVYETYEDFRMKTPSQTPNLSSPYSTDSTAYRFNNMDDKGKKFKKAFAISDGKNLYIQIVNLIKKFNSEDKGQSYDGGIYYLKAENKGGYLFVKDYFVSNSAAMWGGLIASASARRKKAVIFEEEKESFNLFKNLKDFQTFMEVNYPNVSLDLEKKKGDQKLDEAEIVAQNLEKISS
;
A
#
# COMPACT_ATOMS: atom_id res chain seq x y z
N MET A 1 -44.22 -1.39 -40.74
CA MET A 1 -43.13 -0.55 -40.20
C MET A 1 -42.39 -1.35 -39.13
N LYS A 2 -41.22 -1.92 -39.43
CA LYS A 2 -40.38 -2.64 -38.45
C LYS A 2 -39.23 -1.71 -38.06
N LYS A 3 -39.22 -1.23 -36.82
CA LYS A 3 -38.10 -0.47 -36.24
C LYS A 3 -37.02 -1.47 -35.83
N PHE A 4 -35.89 -1.47 -36.54
CA PHE A 4 -34.68 -2.16 -36.09
C PHE A 4 -34.00 -1.27 -35.05
N LEU A 5 -33.99 -1.71 -33.80
CA LEU A 5 -33.20 -1.10 -32.74
C LEU A 5 -31.79 -1.69 -32.85
N LEU A 6 -30.82 -0.92 -33.37
CA LEU A 6 -29.41 -1.33 -33.32
C LEU A 6 -28.93 -1.16 -31.88
N LEU A 7 -28.67 -2.29 -31.21
CA LEU A 7 -28.00 -2.34 -29.93
C LEU A 7 -26.48 -2.28 -30.19
N SER A 8 -25.90 -1.09 -30.12
CA SER A 8 -24.45 -0.92 -30.18
C SER A 8 -23.82 -1.43 -28.88
N PHE A 9 -23.23 -2.62 -28.93
CA PHE A 9 -22.33 -3.13 -27.90
C PHE A 9 -21.09 -2.22 -27.85
N PHE A 10 -21.06 -1.30 -26.89
CA PHE A 10 -19.81 -0.65 -26.49
C PHE A 10 -18.97 -1.70 -25.76
N SER A 11 -18.02 -2.31 -26.48
CA SER A 11 -16.94 -3.07 -25.85
C SER A 11 -16.11 -2.08 -25.02
N ILE A 12 -16.36 -2.03 -23.72
CA ILE A 12 -15.49 -1.32 -22.78
C ILE A 12 -14.19 -2.12 -22.74
N SER A 13 -13.23 -1.73 -23.58
CA SER A 13 -11.85 -2.14 -23.42
C SER A 13 -11.36 -1.53 -22.11
N PHE A 14 -11.25 -2.36 -21.07
CA PHE A 14 -10.52 -1.97 -19.88
C PHE A 14 -9.05 -1.81 -20.29
N ILE A 15 -8.62 -0.57 -20.43
CA ILE A 15 -7.21 -0.24 -20.60
C ILE A 15 -6.56 -0.57 -19.27
N SER A 16 -5.76 -1.64 -19.22
CA SER A 16 -4.91 -1.91 -18.07
C SER A 16 -3.78 -0.88 -18.12
N PHE A 17 -3.85 0.15 -17.28
CA PHE A 17 -2.83 1.18 -17.22
C PHE A 17 -1.59 0.62 -16.51
N ALA A 18 -0.46 0.70 -17.19
CA ALA A 18 0.82 0.30 -16.64
C ALA A 18 1.21 1.25 -15.50
N GLN A 19 1.28 0.72 -14.28
CA GLN A 19 1.80 1.44 -13.12
C GLN A 19 3.33 1.49 -13.20
N HIS A 20 3.93 2.62 -12.86
CA HIS A 20 5.39 2.79 -12.91
C HIS A 20 5.92 3.54 -11.68
N PHE A 21 5.73 2.96 -10.51
CA PHE A 21 6.31 3.48 -9.29
C PHE A 21 7.84 3.33 -9.31
N ASN A 22 8.56 4.45 -9.18
CA ASN A 22 9.99 4.45 -8.90
C ASN A 22 10.27 5.37 -7.72
N SER A 23 10.96 4.88 -6.68
CA SER A 23 11.31 5.70 -5.51
C SER A 23 12.23 6.87 -5.87
N ALA A 24 13.01 6.75 -6.95
CA ALA A 24 13.87 7.82 -7.43
C ALA A 24 13.09 9.03 -7.97
N ASP A 25 11.82 8.86 -8.35
CA ASP A 25 10.96 9.96 -8.79
C ASP A 25 10.57 10.89 -7.64
N TYR A 26 10.86 10.53 -6.39
CA TYR A 26 10.56 11.30 -5.19
C TYR A 26 11.84 11.92 -4.64
N PRO A 27 12.14 13.20 -4.94
CA PRO A 27 13.30 13.91 -4.41
C PRO A 27 13.39 13.82 -2.89
N LYS A 28 14.62 13.82 -2.36
CA LYS A 28 14.87 13.81 -0.92
C LYS A 28 14.12 14.96 -0.24
N GLY A 29 13.36 14.64 0.80
CA GLY A 29 12.59 15.64 1.53
C GLY A 29 11.40 15.07 2.28
N VAL A 30 10.60 15.96 2.83
CA VAL A 30 9.37 15.64 3.56
C VAL A 30 8.20 16.17 2.77
N TYR A 31 7.21 15.30 2.57
CA TYR A 31 5.97 15.55 1.86
C TYR A 31 4.90 15.72 2.93
N GLU A 32 4.59 16.96 3.30
CA GLU A 32 3.69 17.22 4.41
C GLU A 32 2.26 16.77 4.11
N THR A 33 1.81 16.96 2.86
CA THR A 33 0.46 16.63 2.41
C THR A 33 0.43 15.50 1.40
N TYR A 34 -0.77 14.97 1.17
CA TYR A 34 -1.02 14.01 0.09
C TYR A 34 -0.74 14.62 -1.29
N GLU A 35 -1.01 15.91 -1.47
CA GLU A 35 -0.81 16.58 -2.75
C GLU A 35 0.67 16.75 -3.07
N ASP A 36 1.49 17.09 -2.06
CA ASP A 36 2.95 17.11 -2.20
C ASP A 36 3.46 15.74 -2.67
N PHE A 37 2.96 14.66 -2.06
CA PHE A 37 3.29 13.29 -2.44
C PHE A 37 2.86 12.98 -3.88
N ARG A 38 1.64 13.33 -4.29
CA ARG A 38 1.16 13.07 -5.67
C ARG A 38 1.94 13.86 -6.71
N MET A 39 2.23 15.12 -6.44
CA MET A 39 3.02 15.98 -7.32
C MET A 39 4.52 15.65 -7.26
N LYS A 40 4.93 14.66 -6.45
CA LYS A 40 6.32 14.27 -6.23
C LYS A 40 7.23 15.46 -5.89
N THR A 41 6.67 16.44 -5.19
CA THR A 41 7.36 17.68 -4.82
C THR A 41 7.37 17.82 -3.30
N PRO A 42 8.52 17.70 -2.61
CA PRO A 42 8.57 17.81 -1.16
C PRO A 42 8.25 19.25 -0.73
N SER A 43 7.45 19.40 0.32
CA SER A 43 7.13 20.72 0.89
C SER A 43 8.31 21.32 1.66
N GLN A 44 9.22 20.46 2.15
CA GLN A 44 10.43 20.89 2.85
C GLN A 44 11.56 19.87 2.67
N THR A 45 12.81 20.34 2.76
CA THR A 45 14.02 19.51 2.64
C THR A 45 14.93 19.64 3.87
N PRO A 46 14.45 19.28 5.08
CA PRO A 46 15.25 19.37 6.30
C PRO A 46 16.37 18.33 6.31
N ASN A 47 17.33 18.51 7.22
CA ASN A 47 18.30 17.50 7.56
C ASN A 47 17.62 16.33 8.31
N LEU A 48 17.49 15.20 7.63
CA LEU A 48 16.87 13.99 8.16
C LEU A 48 17.91 13.11 8.84
N SER A 49 17.56 12.52 9.99
CA SER A 49 18.31 11.36 10.49
C SER A 49 18.25 10.20 9.49
N SER A 50 19.20 9.26 9.60
CA SER A 50 19.02 7.94 8.96
C SER A 50 17.70 7.30 9.41
N PRO A 51 17.00 6.55 8.53
CA PRO A 51 15.83 5.79 8.92
C PRO A 51 16.20 4.77 10.01
N TYR A 52 15.42 4.70 11.07
CA TYR A 52 15.60 3.72 12.13
C TYR A 52 14.32 2.92 12.38
N SER A 53 14.48 1.62 12.64
CA SER A 53 13.41 0.68 12.89
C SER A 53 13.87 -0.41 13.86
N THR A 54 12.94 -0.99 14.61
CA THR A 54 13.17 -2.12 15.53
C THR A 54 12.72 -3.46 14.95
N ASP A 55 11.87 -3.44 13.91
CA ASP A 55 11.19 -4.61 13.34
C ASP A 55 11.27 -4.65 11.79
N SER A 56 12.05 -3.74 11.20
CA SER A 56 12.21 -3.56 9.75
C SER A 56 10.92 -3.24 8.96
N THR A 57 9.81 -2.99 9.66
CA THR A 57 8.51 -2.64 9.07
C THR A 57 8.17 -1.18 9.40
N ALA A 58 8.28 -0.79 10.67
CA ALA A 58 7.96 0.53 11.16
C ALA A 58 9.22 1.41 11.23
N TYR A 59 9.37 2.31 10.27
CA TYR A 59 10.48 3.26 10.20
C TYR A 59 10.12 4.60 10.84
N ARG A 60 11.13 5.26 11.40
CA ARG A 60 11.01 6.58 12.02
C ARG A 60 12.17 7.46 11.61
N PHE A 61 11.91 8.76 11.70
CA PHE A 61 12.84 9.83 11.31
C PHE A 61 12.79 10.95 12.34
N ASN A 62 13.95 11.54 12.59
CA ASN A 62 14.09 12.75 13.39
C ASN A 62 14.47 13.91 12.48
N ASN A 63 13.88 15.08 12.73
CA ASN A 63 14.27 16.35 12.14
C ASN A 63 15.50 16.87 12.88
N MET A 64 16.66 16.78 12.26
CA MET A 64 17.92 17.22 12.88
C MET A 64 18.01 18.74 12.97
N ASP A 65 17.26 19.47 12.13
CA ASP A 65 17.18 20.93 12.18
C ASP A 65 16.24 21.43 13.31
N ASP A 66 15.33 20.58 13.78
CA ASP A 66 14.42 20.89 14.89
C ASP A 66 14.70 20.00 16.12
N LYS A 67 15.93 20.10 16.65
CA LYS A 67 16.35 19.46 17.91
C LYS A 67 16.06 17.94 17.96
N GLY A 68 16.07 17.26 16.82
CA GLY A 68 15.78 15.83 16.72
C GLY A 68 14.29 15.48 16.89
N LYS A 69 13.35 16.42 16.73
CA LYS A 69 11.91 16.14 16.85
C LYS A 69 11.44 15.17 15.76
N LYS A 70 10.47 14.33 16.11
CA LYS A 70 9.88 13.36 15.18
C LYS A 70 8.90 14.02 14.21
N PHE A 71 8.90 13.57 12.96
CA PHE A 71 7.87 13.92 11.98
C PHE A 71 6.58 13.16 12.29
N LYS A 72 5.60 13.86 12.90
CA LYS A 72 4.34 13.22 13.32
C LYS A 72 3.24 13.19 12.27
N LYS A 73 3.24 14.17 11.37
CA LYS A 73 2.10 14.47 10.49
C LYS A 73 2.42 14.38 9.00
N ALA A 74 3.69 14.35 8.61
CA ALA A 74 4.06 14.30 7.20
C ALA A 74 3.42 13.08 6.54
N PHE A 75 2.91 13.28 5.32
CA PHE A 75 2.33 12.21 4.52
C PHE A 75 3.39 11.18 4.13
N ALA A 76 4.52 11.65 3.62
CA ALA A 76 5.63 10.81 3.23
C ALA A 76 6.98 11.47 3.53
N ILE A 77 8.02 10.65 3.55
CA ILE A 77 9.43 11.09 3.66
C ILE A 77 10.22 10.32 2.60
N SER A 78 11.06 11.03 1.84
CA SER A 78 12.09 10.43 0.98
C SER A 78 13.46 10.72 1.58
N ASP A 79 14.26 9.68 1.78
CA ASP A 79 15.66 9.82 2.21
C ASP A 79 16.62 10.08 1.02
N GLY A 80 16.06 10.17 -0.20
CA GLY A 80 16.78 10.30 -1.47
C GLY A 80 17.09 8.97 -2.16
N LYS A 81 16.81 7.84 -1.52
CA LYS A 81 16.93 6.49 -2.09
C LYS A 81 15.59 5.74 -2.03
N ASN A 82 14.91 5.83 -0.89
CA ASN A 82 13.67 5.15 -0.60
C ASN A 82 12.59 6.16 -0.23
N LEU A 83 11.35 5.81 -0.53
CA LEU A 83 10.16 6.53 -0.12
C LEU A 83 9.50 5.81 1.05
N TYR A 84 8.98 6.57 2.00
CA TYR A 84 8.33 6.06 3.21
C TYR A 84 6.99 6.75 3.42
N ILE A 85 5.91 5.98 3.58
CA ILE A 85 4.54 6.49 3.70
C ILE A 85 4.07 6.37 5.15
N GLN A 86 3.52 7.45 5.70
CA GLN A 86 3.07 7.50 7.08
C GLN A 86 1.78 6.68 7.26
N ILE A 87 1.76 5.75 8.21
CA ILE A 87 0.67 4.75 8.37
C ILE A 87 -0.71 5.37 8.62
N VAL A 88 -0.79 6.41 9.45
CA VAL A 88 -2.05 7.09 9.80
C VAL A 88 -2.66 7.78 8.58
N ASN A 89 -1.82 8.40 7.75
CA ASN A 89 -2.21 9.11 6.54
C ASN A 89 -2.53 8.15 5.40
N LEU A 90 -1.79 7.04 5.28
CA LEU A 90 -2.09 5.95 4.37
C LEU A 90 -3.49 5.38 4.63
N ILE A 91 -3.82 5.06 5.88
CA ILE A 91 -5.13 4.47 6.23
C ILE A 91 -6.28 5.45 5.94
N LYS A 92 -6.07 6.76 6.15
CA LYS A 92 -7.07 7.79 5.78
C LYS A 92 -7.31 7.86 4.28
N LYS A 93 -6.38 7.35 3.47
CA LYS A 93 -6.45 7.29 2.02
C LYS A 93 -6.81 5.91 1.49
N PHE A 94 -7.30 5.01 2.34
CA PHE A 94 -7.87 3.75 1.88
C PHE A 94 -9.11 3.95 1.01
N ASN A 95 -9.25 3.07 0.02
CA ASN A 95 -10.49 2.87 -0.71
C ASN A 95 -11.67 2.65 0.25
N SER A 96 -12.87 3.07 -0.16
CA SER A 96 -14.07 2.95 0.68
C SER A 96 -14.35 1.53 1.14
N GLU A 97 -14.04 0.55 0.30
CA GLU A 97 -14.21 -0.88 0.58
C GLU A 97 -13.23 -1.39 1.64
N ASP A 98 -12.10 -0.70 1.83
CA ASP A 98 -11.02 -1.11 2.74
C ASP A 98 -11.08 -0.42 4.10
N LYS A 99 -12.06 0.46 4.28
CA LYS A 99 -12.41 1.03 5.58
C LYS A 99 -12.77 -0.09 6.56
N GLY A 100 -12.43 0.10 7.82
CA GLY A 100 -12.70 -0.89 8.88
C GLY A 100 -11.52 -1.80 9.22
N GLN A 101 -10.32 -1.49 8.74
CA GLN A 101 -9.07 -2.08 9.21
C GLN A 101 -8.32 -1.08 10.09
N SER A 102 -7.73 -1.58 11.18
CA SER A 102 -6.83 -0.85 12.07
C SER A 102 -5.42 -1.38 11.97
N TYR A 103 -4.47 -0.57 12.42
CA TYR A 103 -3.04 -0.87 12.55
C TYR A 103 -2.68 -0.95 14.04
N ASP A 104 -1.44 -1.35 14.36
CA ASP A 104 -0.99 -1.54 15.75
C ASP A 104 -0.80 -0.25 16.57
N GLY A 105 -1.20 0.90 16.01
CA GLY A 105 -1.09 2.19 16.65
C GLY A 105 0.31 2.80 16.59
N GLY A 106 0.40 4.08 16.95
CA GLY A 106 1.65 4.84 16.96
C GLY A 106 1.90 5.65 15.68
N ILE A 107 3.12 6.17 15.58
CA ILE A 107 3.54 7.06 14.50
C ILE A 107 4.83 6.50 13.92
N TYR A 108 4.73 6.01 12.69
CA TYR A 108 5.82 5.47 11.90
C TYR A 108 5.48 5.56 10.42
N TYR A 109 6.47 5.22 9.61
CA TYR A 109 6.39 5.20 8.17
C TYR A 109 6.73 3.81 7.66
N LEU A 110 6.02 3.37 6.62
CA LEU A 110 6.26 2.12 5.93
C LEU A 110 7.15 2.39 4.72
N LYS A 111 8.20 1.59 4.56
CA LYS A 111 9.06 1.66 3.38
C LYS A 111 8.28 1.18 2.15
N ALA A 112 8.23 2.02 1.11
CA ALA A 112 7.65 1.67 -0.18
C ALA A 112 8.63 0.87 -1.03
N GLU A 113 8.10 -0.14 -1.71
CA GLU A 113 8.79 -1.00 -2.66
C GLU A 113 8.06 -0.94 -4.02
N ASN A 114 8.77 -1.14 -5.12
CA ASN A 114 8.14 -1.40 -6.40
C ASN A 114 7.84 -2.89 -6.51
N LYS A 115 6.56 -3.25 -6.64
CA LYS A 115 6.10 -4.60 -6.96
C LYS A 115 5.10 -4.52 -8.10
N GLY A 116 5.46 -5.08 -9.26
CA GLY A 116 4.57 -5.05 -10.44
C GLY A 116 4.28 -3.65 -10.97
N GLY A 117 5.17 -2.68 -10.72
CA GLY A 117 4.94 -1.27 -11.04
C GLY A 117 4.16 -0.49 -9.97
N TYR A 118 3.60 -1.15 -8.96
CA TYR A 118 2.87 -0.48 -7.88
C TYR A 118 3.81 0.01 -6.77
N LEU A 119 3.45 1.12 -6.13
CA LEU A 119 3.95 1.46 -4.81
C LEU A 119 3.32 0.48 -3.81
N PHE A 120 4.13 -0.45 -3.33
CA PHE A 120 3.75 -1.50 -2.42
C PHE A 120 4.28 -1.21 -1.01
N VAL A 121 3.43 -1.38 -0.01
CA VAL A 121 3.84 -1.44 1.41
C VAL A 121 3.17 -2.61 2.10
N LYS A 122 3.74 -3.07 3.21
CA LYS A 122 3.15 -4.12 4.05
C LYS A 122 3.24 -3.77 5.52
N ASP A 123 2.21 -4.13 6.27
CA ASP A 123 2.15 -3.93 7.72
C ASP A 123 1.15 -4.89 8.37
N TYR A 124 1.15 -4.97 9.69
CA TYR A 124 0.15 -5.69 10.45
C TYR A 124 -1.14 -4.88 10.56
N PHE A 125 -2.23 -5.49 10.09
CA PHE A 125 -3.57 -4.94 10.19
C PHE A 125 -4.50 -5.92 10.90
N VAL A 126 -5.51 -5.37 11.57
CA VAL A 126 -6.58 -6.09 12.25
C VAL A 126 -7.93 -5.54 11.83
N SER A 127 -8.94 -6.40 11.69
CA SER A 127 -10.31 -5.96 11.43
C SER A 127 -10.90 -5.26 12.66
N ASN A 128 -11.51 -4.09 12.46
CA ASN A 128 -12.21 -3.38 13.55
C ASN A 128 -13.33 -4.22 14.16
N SER A 129 -14.01 -5.04 13.35
CA SER A 129 -15.04 -5.96 13.84
C SER A 129 -14.46 -7.06 14.73
N ALA A 130 -13.29 -7.61 14.38
CA ALA A 130 -12.62 -8.61 15.21
C ALA A 130 -12.17 -8.00 16.54
N ALA A 131 -11.69 -6.75 16.50
CA ALA A 131 -11.31 -6.00 17.69
C ALA A 131 -12.49 -5.69 18.61
N MET A 132 -13.61 -5.25 18.02
CA MET A 132 -14.80 -4.83 18.76
C MET A 132 -15.59 -6.00 19.35
N TRP A 133 -15.81 -7.07 18.58
CA TRP A 133 -16.71 -8.16 18.97
C TRP A 133 -16.00 -9.36 19.60
N GLY A 134 -14.75 -9.61 19.21
CA GLY A 134 -14.03 -10.81 19.64
C GLY A 134 -12.97 -10.58 20.73
N GLY A 135 -12.86 -9.34 21.23
CA GLY A 135 -11.92 -8.97 22.29
C GLY A 135 -10.45 -9.21 21.92
N LEU A 136 -9.58 -9.25 22.94
CA LEU A 136 -8.12 -9.37 22.74
C LEU A 136 -7.70 -10.64 22.00
N ILE A 137 -8.39 -11.77 22.25
CA ILE A 137 -8.04 -13.07 21.65
C ILE A 137 -8.35 -13.10 20.16
N ALA A 138 -9.54 -12.64 19.75
CA ALA A 138 -9.87 -12.56 18.34
C ALA A 138 -9.05 -11.49 17.62
N SER A 139 -8.74 -10.37 18.29
CA SER A 139 -7.85 -9.33 17.77
C SER A 139 -6.48 -9.90 17.42
N ALA A 140 -5.87 -10.63 18.35
CA ALA A 140 -4.56 -11.25 18.16
C ALA A 140 -4.59 -12.27 17.02
N SER A 141 -5.67 -13.06 16.91
CA SER A 141 -5.84 -14.06 15.84
C SER A 141 -6.12 -13.45 14.47
N ALA A 142 -6.76 -12.28 14.43
CA ALA A 142 -7.09 -11.54 13.22
C ALA A 142 -5.97 -10.59 12.75
N ARG A 143 -5.02 -10.27 13.63
CA ARG A 143 -3.83 -9.47 13.32
C ARG A 143 -2.93 -10.25 12.36
N ARG A 144 -2.80 -9.77 11.13
CA ARG A 144 -1.99 -10.39 10.08
C ARG A 144 -1.23 -9.34 9.30
N LYS A 145 -0.07 -9.72 8.75
CA LYS A 145 0.63 -8.86 7.81
C LYS A 145 -0.14 -8.86 6.49
N LYS A 146 -0.49 -7.69 6.00
CA LYS A 146 -1.28 -7.49 4.77
C LYS A 146 -0.55 -6.55 3.83
N ALA A 147 -0.86 -6.68 2.55
CA ALA A 147 -0.29 -5.88 1.48
C ALA A 147 -1.20 -4.70 1.15
N VAL A 148 -0.59 -3.54 0.92
CA VAL A 148 -1.26 -2.34 0.41
C VAL A 148 -0.53 -1.89 -0.85
N ILE A 149 -1.30 -1.55 -1.88
CA ILE A 149 -0.78 -0.88 -3.07
C ILE A 149 -1.38 0.52 -3.20
N PHE A 150 -0.66 1.44 -3.82
CA PHE A 150 -1.22 2.70 -4.29
C PHE A 150 -1.73 2.54 -5.73
N GLU A 151 -2.99 2.88 -5.97
CA GLU A 151 -3.59 2.88 -7.31
C GLU A 151 -3.62 4.32 -7.83
N GLU A 152 -2.72 4.68 -8.75
CA GLU A 152 -2.60 6.06 -9.25
C GLU A 152 -3.92 6.63 -9.80
N GLU A 153 -4.69 5.83 -10.56
CA GLU A 153 -5.96 6.28 -11.16
C GLU A 153 -7.04 6.62 -10.14
N LYS A 154 -7.08 5.87 -9.04
CA LYS A 154 -8.07 6.05 -7.98
C LYS A 154 -7.59 7.03 -6.92
N GLU A 155 -6.33 7.45 -7.00
CA GLU A 155 -5.67 8.32 -6.03
C GLU A 155 -5.85 7.82 -4.59
N SER A 156 -5.69 6.51 -4.40
CA SER A 156 -6.01 5.84 -3.16
C SER A 156 -5.11 4.64 -2.89
N PHE A 157 -5.13 4.22 -1.64
CA PHE A 157 -4.46 3.00 -1.21
C PHE A 157 -5.47 1.86 -1.15
N ASN A 158 -5.13 0.74 -1.76
CA ASN A 158 -5.93 -0.48 -1.78
C ASN A 158 -5.27 -1.52 -0.89
N LEU A 159 -5.99 -1.99 0.12
CA LEU A 159 -5.53 -2.98 1.08
C LEU A 159 -6.12 -4.34 0.75
N PHE A 160 -5.26 -5.31 0.44
CA PHE A 160 -5.70 -6.69 0.28
C PHE A 160 -5.94 -7.33 1.64
N LYS A 161 -7.21 -7.42 2.07
CA LYS A 161 -7.56 -7.91 3.42
C LYS A 161 -7.24 -9.40 3.56
N ASN A 162 -7.22 -10.11 2.44
CA ASN A 162 -6.95 -11.54 2.29
C ASN A 162 -6.52 -11.85 0.83
N LEU A 163 -6.10 -13.09 0.55
CA LEU A 163 -5.68 -13.52 -0.80
C LEU A 163 -6.82 -13.55 -1.84
N LYS A 164 -8.09 -13.67 -1.44
CA LYS A 164 -9.22 -13.65 -2.36
C LYS A 164 -9.48 -12.25 -2.91
N ASP A 165 -9.30 -11.22 -2.08
CA ASP A 165 -9.35 -9.82 -2.52
C ASP A 165 -8.26 -9.56 -3.58
N PHE A 166 -7.04 -10.03 -3.31
CA PHE A 166 -5.91 -9.93 -4.26
C PHE A 166 -6.17 -10.72 -5.55
N GLN A 167 -6.65 -11.97 -5.45
CA GLN A 167 -7.00 -12.77 -6.62
C GLN A 167 -8.03 -12.06 -7.50
N THR A 168 -9.07 -11.49 -6.89
CA THR A 168 -10.12 -10.75 -7.62
C THR A 168 -9.53 -9.53 -8.33
N PHE A 169 -8.65 -8.78 -7.65
CA PHE A 169 -7.93 -7.67 -8.25
C PHE A 169 -7.11 -8.11 -9.47
N MET A 170 -6.36 -9.21 -9.37
CA MET A 170 -5.55 -9.72 -10.48
C MET A 170 -6.39 -10.25 -11.64
N GLU A 171 -7.49 -10.96 -11.36
CA GLU A 171 -8.42 -11.47 -12.39
C GLU A 171 -9.05 -10.33 -13.20
N VAL A 172 -9.36 -9.20 -12.56
CA VAL A 172 -9.96 -8.03 -13.21
C VAL A 172 -8.92 -7.23 -14.01
N ASN A 173 -7.75 -6.95 -13.43
CA ASN A 173 -6.78 -6.01 -14.02
C ASN A 173 -5.72 -6.70 -14.89
N TYR A 174 -5.42 -7.96 -14.61
CA TYR A 174 -4.36 -8.75 -15.23
C TYR A 174 -4.80 -10.20 -15.49
N PRO A 175 -5.89 -10.44 -16.25
CA PRO A 175 -6.50 -11.76 -16.41
C PRO A 175 -5.57 -12.82 -17.03
N ASN A 176 -4.48 -12.39 -17.68
CA ASN A 176 -3.51 -13.27 -18.33
C ASN A 176 -2.33 -13.65 -17.43
N VAL A 177 -2.25 -13.12 -16.20
CA VAL A 177 -1.16 -13.43 -15.25
C VAL A 177 -1.54 -14.65 -14.41
N SER A 178 -0.71 -15.70 -14.48
CA SER A 178 -0.90 -16.91 -13.68
C SER A 178 -0.46 -16.72 -12.23
N LEU A 179 -1.40 -16.83 -11.30
CA LEU A 179 -1.15 -16.65 -9.87
C LEU A 179 -0.67 -17.94 -9.20
N ASP A 180 0.23 -17.78 -8.23
CA ASP A 180 0.62 -18.81 -7.27
C ASP A 180 0.19 -18.34 -5.88
N LEU A 181 -0.96 -18.82 -5.41
CA LEU A 181 -1.56 -18.40 -4.15
C LEU A 181 -1.31 -19.41 -3.02
N GLU A 182 -0.42 -20.38 -3.23
CA GLU A 182 -0.19 -21.44 -2.26
C GLU A 182 0.54 -20.92 -1.01
N LYS A 183 -0.08 -21.14 0.14
CA LYS A 183 0.57 -20.95 1.43
C LYS A 183 1.50 -22.13 1.68
N LYS A 184 2.80 -21.93 1.46
CA LYS A 184 3.84 -22.90 1.83
C LYS A 184 3.72 -23.31 3.31
N LYS A 185 4.01 -24.57 3.61
CA LYS A 185 3.93 -25.14 4.97
C LYS A 185 5.33 -25.27 5.59
N GLY A 186 5.38 -25.41 6.93
CA GLY A 186 6.64 -25.56 7.66
C GLY A 186 7.49 -24.29 7.67
N ASP A 187 8.81 -24.44 7.60
CA ASP A 187 9.78 -23.33 7.67
C ASP A 187 9.71 -22.36 6.48
N GLN A 188 9.00 -22.72 5.42
CA GLN A 188 8.80 -21.88 4.23
C GLN A 188 7.50 -21.07 4.27
N LYS A 189 6.79 -21.03 5.40
CA LYS A 189 5.50 -20.34 5.51
C LYS A 189 5.61 -18.87 5.16
N LEU A 190 5.11 -18.51 3.98
CA LEU A 190 4.97 -17.12 3.55
C LEU A 190 3.72 -16.52 4.21
N ASP A 191 3.85 -15.28 4.66
CA ASP A 191 2.68 -14.48 5.02
C ASP A 191 1.94 -14.03 3.75
N GLU A 192 0.67 -13.65 3.89
CA GLU A 192 -0.17 -13.30 2.74
C GLU A 192 0.37 -12.08 1.98
N ALA A 193 1.00 -11.13 2.68
CA ALA A 193 1.61 -9.96 2.04
C ALA A 193 2.78 -10.35 1.15
N GLU A 194 3.57 -11.35 1.53
CA GLU A 194 4.67 -11.86 0.72
C GLU A 194 4.20 -12.61 -0.52
N ILE A 195 3.12 -13.41 -0.40
CA ILE A 195 2.48 -14.06 -1.56
C ILE A 195 1.98 -13.00 -2.55
N VAL A 196 1.35 -11.93 -2.05
CA VAL A 196 0.92 -10.80 -2.89
C VAL A 196 2.11 -10.16 -3.60
N ALA A 197 3.19 -9.84 -2.87
CA ALA A 197 4.38 -9.22 -3.44
C ALA A 197 4.97 -10.04 -4.60
N GLN A 198 5.13 -11.37 -4.41
CA GLN A 198 5.67 -12.27 -5.42
C GLN A 198 4.79 -12.36 -6.68
N ASN A 199 3.46 -12.31 -6.51
CA ASN A 199 2.55 -12.36 -7.66
C ASN A 199 2.42 -11.02 -8.37
N LEU A 200 2.55 -9.88 -7.67
CA LEU A 200 2.62 -8.57 -8.31
C LEU A 200 3.84 -8.46 -9.23
N GLU A 201 4.99 -9.02 -8.85
CA GLU A 201 6.18 -9.04 -9.70
C GLU A 201 5.96 -9.71 -11.06
N LYS A 202 4.98 -10.62 -11.15
CA LYS A 202 4.62 -11.30 -12.41
C LYS A 202 3.92 -10.38 -13.44
N ILE A 203 3.49 -9.18 -13.04
CA ILE A 203 2.90 -8.19 -13.96
C ILE A 203 3.98 -7.63 -14.90
N SER A 204 5.20 -7.50 -14.39
CA SER A 204 6.33 -6.86 -15.09
C SER A 204 7.25 -7.85 -15.82
N SER A 205 6.99 -9.15 -15.71
CA SER A 205 7.78 -10.24 -16.29
C SER A 205 7.12 -10.80 -17.55
#